data_AF-A0A9N9C6H0-F1
#
_entry.id   AF-A0A9N9C6H0-F1
#
_cell.length_a   1.000
_cell.length_b   1.000
_cell.length_c   1.000
_cell.angle_alpha   90.00
_cell.angle_beta   90.00
_cell.angle_gamma   90.00
#
_symmetry.space_group_name_H-M   'P 1'
#
loop_
_entity.id
_entity.type
_entity.pdbx_description
1 polymer ?
#
loop_
_entity_poly.entity_id
_entity_poly.type
_entity_poly.pdbx_seq_one_letter_code
_entity_poly.pdbx_strand_id
1 'polypeptide(L)'
;MPKIGITHNWQEKYNCEQDFEQVHLSRPDIENKGFTEWQYPENWDNGTHGNNYVHISTSLSISNAGKEYTRSDGTKHKPNLARILEKIDYARKAKMKGVIIHCGSKNGKDMKKVGKHGKKKKVPITQKEFDDNWKQIINNNEAHGRNNPQDKVKIFVENSASKNCYGAKWTELRKIAKEPNVAICIDTMHWFATGNSWEELYEATKDNKVQLFYLNDIPHAVTLGSGIDRYEQIGKGQLPVSVIEHVITQGKDIIIETPNPWQWGREILNLRK
;
A
#
# COMPACT_ATOMS: atom_id res chain seq x y z
N MET A 1 9.68 -7.66 -20.29
CA MET A 1 8.52 -8.02 -19.45
C MET A 1 8.66 -7.31 -18.10
N PRO A 2 7.56 -6.78 -17.52
CA PRO A 2 7.59 -6.15 -16.20
C PRO A 2 8.00 -7.15 -15.10
N LYS A 3 8.67 -6.67 -14.05
CA LYS A 3 8.92 -7.49 -12.86
C LYS A 3 7.64 -7.48 -12.01
N ILE A 4 7.07 -8.67 -11.78
CA ILE A 4 5.85 -8.85 -10.97
C ILE A 4 6.24 -9.48 -9.63
N GLY A 5 5.90 -8.80 -8.53
CA GLY A 5 6.14 -9.24 -7.14
C GLY A 5 4.86 -9.30 -6.30
N ILE A 6 5.03 -9.56 -5.00
CA ILE A 6 3.97 -9.72 -3.99
C ILE A 6 4.29 -8.83 -2.78
N THR A 7 3.29 -8.40 -2.00
CA THR A 7 3.55 -7.78 -0.67
C THR A 7 3.35 -8.76 0.47
N HIS A 8 4.27 -8.70 1.43
CA HIS A 8 4.16 -9.44 2.69
C HIS A 8 3.53 -8.53 3.75
N ASN A 9 2.20 -8.39 3.75
CA ASN A 9 1.49 -7.61 4.79
C ASN A 9 0.37 -8.41 5.48
N TRP A 10 0.50 -9.74 5.53
CA TRP A 10 -0.52 -10.62 6.09
C TRP A 10 -0.70 -10.50 7.61
N GLN A 11 0.33 -10.07 8.36
CA GLN A 11 0.30 -10.09 9.83
C GLN A 11 -0.44 -8.91 10.49
N GLU A 12 -0.70 -7.78 9.80
CA GLU A 12 -1.35 -6.62 10.43
C GLU A 12 -2.86 -6.51 10.17
N LYS A 13 -3.42 -7.24 9.19
CA LYS A 13 -4.85 -7.12 8.80
C LYS A 13 -5.86 -7.80 9.75
N TYR A 14 -5.41 -8.55 10.77
CA TYR A 14 -6.29 -9.35 11.65
C TYR A 14 -6.38 -8.91 13.12
N ASN A 15 -5.80 -7.78 13.54
CA ASN A 15 -5.93 -7.26 14.92
C ASN A 15 -7.06 -6.21 15.08
N CYS A 16 -8.26 -6.53 14.59
CA CYS A 16 -9.49 -5.85 15.01
C CYS A 16 -10.26 -6.83 15.91
N GLU A 17 -10.18 -6.61 17.22
CA GLU A 17 -10.89 -7.34 18.27
C GLU A 17 -12.40 -7.35 18.01
N GLN A 18 -12.94 -8.38 17.35
CA GLN A 18 -14.35 -8.81 17.46
C GLN A 18 -14.43 -10.32 17.26
N ASP A 19 -14.70 -11.01 18.37
CA ASP A 19 -15.34 -12.34 18.52
C ASP A 19 -14.82 -13.49 17.64
N PHE A 20 -13.73 -14.11 18.08
CA PHE A 20 -13.45 -15.52 17.80
C PHE A 20 -14.40 -16.40 18.63
N GLU A 21 -15.61 -16.68 18.11
CA GLU A 21 -16.20 -17.99 18.40
C GLU A 21 -15.35 -19.04 17.68
N GLN A 22 -14.88 -20.01 18.48
CA GLN A 22 -14.03 -21.10 18.05
C GLN A 22 -14.69 -21.89 16.92
N VAL A 23 -14.27 -21.66 15.67
CA VAL A 23 -14.44 -22.67 14.63
C VAL A 23 -13.29 -23.67 14.78
N HIS A 24 -13.49 -24.65 15.66
CA HIS A 24 -12.79 -25.92 15.60
C HIS A 24 -13.15 -26.62 14.28
N LEU A 25 -12.42 -26.35 13.21
CA LEU A 25 -12.31 -27.32 12.13
C LEU A 25 -11.26 -28.35 12.57
N SER A 26 -11.75 -29.47 13.07
CA SER A 26 -10.98 -30.69 13.22
C SER A 26 -10.30 -31.03 11.89
N ARG A 27 -9.12 -31.65 11.99
CA ARG A 27 -8.37 -32.24 10.88
C ARG A 27 -8.83 -33.68 10.59
N PRO A 28 -9.86 -33.95 9.76
CA PRO A 28 -9.91 -35.28 9.14
C PRO A 28 -10.01 -35.32 7.60
N ASP A 29 -10.19 -34.22 6.86
CA ASP A 29 -10.52 -34.37 5.43
C ASP A 29 -9.32 -34.26 4.46
N ILE A 30 -8.09 -34.19 4.96
CA ILE A 30 -6.89 -34.07 4.11
C ILE A 30 -6.31 -35.44 3.71
N GLU A 31 -6.66 -36.54 4.40
CA GLU A 31 -5.98 -37.83 4.19
C GLU A 31 -6.59 -38.75 3.10
N ASN A 32 -7.76 -38.44 2.53
CA ASN A 32 -8.46 -39.37 1.62
C ASN A 32 -8.58 -38.94 0.15
N LYS A 33 -7.82 -37.95 -0.29
CA LYS A 33 -7.63 -37.69 -1.73
C LYS A 33 -6.14 -37.60 -1.95
N GLY A 34 -5.57 -38.61 -2.61
CA GLY A 34 -4.13 -38.78 -2.86
C GLY A 34 -3.48 -37.60 -3.61
N PHE A 35 -3.36 -36.47 -2.95
CA PHE A 35 -2.49 -35.37 -3.31
C PHE A 35 -1.13 -35.69 -2.68
N THR A 36 -0.31 -36.40 -3.44
CA THR A 36 1.13 -36.47 -3.20
C THR A 36 1.67 -35.06 -2.99
N GLU A 37 2.53 -34.90 -1.99
CA GLU A 37 3.33 -33.70 -1.72
C GLU A 37 3.65 -32.95 -3.02
N TRP A 38 3.04 -31.77 -3.21
CA TRP A 38 3.60 -30.82 -4.16
C TRP A 38 4.87 -30.28 -3.52
N GLN A 39 5.98 -30.96 -3.80
CA GLN A 39 7.29 -30.37 -3.67
C GLN A 39 7.24 -29.05 -4.42
N TYR A 40 7.56 -27.95 -3.72
CA TYR A 40 7.98 -26.72 -4.39
C TYR A 40 8.98 -27.14 -5.46
N PRO A 41 8.85 -26.69 -6.72
CA PRO A 41 9.79 -27.06 -7.77
C PRO A 41 11.20 -26.89 -7.22
N GLU A 42 12.06 -27.91 -7.33
CA GLU A 42 13.43 -27.92 -6.78
C GLU A 42 14.32 -26.78 -7.33
N ASN A 43 13.78 -25.96 -8.23
CA ASN A 43 14.35 -24.76 -8.84
C ASN A 43 13.67 -23.46 -8.36
N TRP A 44 12.84 -23.50 -7.32
CA TRP A 44 12.39 -22.31 -6.59
C TRP A 44 13.58 -21.79 -5.78
N ASP A 45 14.50 -21.16 -6.51
CA ASP A 45 15.69 -20.54 -5.98
C ASP A 45 15.31 -19.62 -4.82
N ASN A 46 15.74 -20.01 -3.61
CA ASN A 46 15.62 -19.23 -2.37
C ASN A 46 16.42 -17.90 -2.43
N GLY A 47 16.95 -17.52 -3.59
CA GLY A 47 17.86 -16.41 -3.79
C GLY A 47 17.35 -15.19 -4.58
N THR A 48 16.15 -15.17 -5.20
CA THR A 48 15.82 -14.04 -6.10
C THR A 48 14.44 -13.37 -6.03
N HIS A 49 13.44 -13.81 -5.26
CA HIS A 49 12.11 -13.20 -5.32
C HIS A 49 11.49 -12.84 -3.94
N GLY A 50 11.28 -11.53 -3.72
CA GLY A 50 10.33 -10.98 -2.73
C GLY A 50 11.01 -10.40 -1.47
N ASN A 51 11.39 -9.12 -1.39
CA ASN A 51 10.66 -7.94 -1.78
C ASN A 51 11.67 -6.88 -2.24
N ASN A 52 11.53 -6.33 -3.44
CA ASN A 52 12.37 -5.18 -3.86
C ASN A 52 11.94 -3.87 -3.18
N TYR A 53 10.86 -3.88 -2.41
CA TYR A 53 10.21 -2.70 -1.87
C TYR A 53 9.77 -2.92 -0.44
N VAL A 54 9.73 -1.84 0.34
CA VAL A 54 9.15 -1.84 1.69
C VAL A 54 7.80 -1.12 1.65
N HIS A 55 6.70 -1.84 1.84
CA HIS A 55 5.37 -1.26 2.01
C HIS A 55 5.23 -0.75 3.46
N ILE A 56 4.93 0.54 3.63
CA ILE A 56 4.61 1.13 4.94
C ILE A 56 3.10 1.07 5.18
N SER A 57 2.70 0.32 6.22
CA SER A 57 1.32 0.20 6.73
C SER A 57 0.58 1.55 6.71
N THR A 58 -0.70 1.54 6.32
CA THR A 58 -1.59 2.72 6.30
C THR A 58 -1.65 3.43 7.66
N SER A 59 -1.38 2.70 8.75
CA SER A 59 -1.31 3.25 10.09
C SER A 59 -0.16 4.28 10.27
N LEU A 60 0.89 4.14 9.47
CA LEU A 60 2.12 4.95 9.40
C LEU A 60 2.16 5.81 8.12
N SER A 61 1.03 6.44 7.77
CA SER A 61 0.92 7.34 6.63
C SER A 61 1.58 8.71 6.86
N ILE A 62 1.81 9.47 5.78
CA ILE A 62 2.35 10.85 5.84
C ILE A 62 1.50 11.73 6.77
N SER A 63 0.17 11.67 6.64
CA SER A 63 -0.72 12.48 7.48
C SER A 63 -0.60 12.17 8.98
N ASN A 64 -0.19 10.95 9.34
CA ASN A 64 -0.05 10.54 10.74
C ASN A 64 1.39 10.65 11.28
N ALA A 65 2.38 11.03 10.46
CA ALA A 65 3.80 10.99 10.83
C ALA A 65 4.12 11.84 12.07
N GLY A 66 3.58 13.07 12.15
CA GLY A 66 3.79 13.96 13.29
C GLY A 66 3.07 13.57 14.59
N LYS A 67 2.37 12.43 14.64
CA LYS A 67 1.58 12.02 15.81
C LYS A 67 2.30 10.95 16.64
N GLU A 68 2.24 11.14 17.95
CA GLU A 68 2.46 10.07 18.93
C GLU A 68 1.17 9.24 19.08
N TYR A 69 1.32 7.95 19.37
CA TYR A 69 0.18 7.12 19.75
C TYR A 69 0.40 6.56 21.16
N THR A 70 -0.64 6.66 21.97
CA THR A 70 -0.71 6.08 23.30
C THR A 70 -1.62 4.86 23.24
N ARG A 71 -1.13 3.70 23.69
CA ARG A 71 -1.95 2.48 23.80
C ARG A 71 -3.01 2.63 24.89
N SER A 72 -3.99 1.72 24.89
CA SER A 72 -5.02 1.61 25.93
C SER A 72 -4.42 1.42 27.34
N ASP A 73 -3.23 0.84 27.43
CA ASP A 73 -2.45 0.64 28.65
C ASP A 73 -1.66 1.89 29.12
N GLY A 74 -1.73 3.01 28.40
CA GLY A 74 -1.03 4.25 28.73
C GLY A 74 0.41 4.35 28.20
N THR A 75 0.92 3.33 27.52
CA THR A 75 2.29 3.34 26.98
C THR A 75 2.39 4.31 25.78
N LYS A 76 3.32 5.27 25.86
CA LYS A 76 3.66 6.19 24.76
C LYS A 76 4.63 5.52 23.81
N HIS A 77 4.26 5.38 22.54
CA HIS A 77 5.15 4.85 21.52
C HIS A 77 5.94 5.94 20.80
N LYS A 78 7.05 5.53 20.15
CA LYS A 78 7.81 6.35 19.23
C LYS A 78 6.86 7.07 18.24
N PRO A 79 7.08 8.36 17.93
CA PRO A 79 6.32 9.08 16.92
C PRO A 79 6.27 8.29 15.60
N ASN A 80 5.14 8.33 14.89
CA ASN A 80 5.00 7.61 13.63
C ASN A 80 6.10 7.98 12.62
N LEU A 81 6.57 9.24 12.64
CA LEU A 81 7.72 9.69 11.86
C LEU A 81 8.96 8.83 12.12
N ALA A 82 9.32 8.57 13.38
CA ALA A 82 10.48 7.75 13.70
C ALA A 82 10.34 6.33 13.11
N ARG A 83 9.14 5.73 13.19
CA ARG A 83 8.87 4.40 12.61
C ARG A 83 8.94 4.40 11.08
N ILE A 84 8.49 5.48 10.43
CA ILE A 84 8.63 5.66 8.97
C ILE A 84 10.12 5.76 8.60
N LEU A 85 10.88 6.56 9.33
CA LEU A 85 12.32 6.74 9.10
C LEU A 85 13.10 5.44 9.32
N GLU A 86 12.74 4.64 10.33
CA GLU A 86 13.30 3.30 10.56
C GLU A 86 13.05 2.36 9.36
N LYS A 87 11.86 2.40 8.75
CA LYS A 87 11.56 1.61 7.53
C LYS A 87 12.35 2.10 6.32
N ILE A 88 12.56 3.41 6.18
CA ILE A 88 13.42 3.98 5.13
C ILE A 88 14.88 3.55 5.33
N ASP A 89 15.38 3.60 6.57
CA ASP A 89 16.73 3.17 6.90
C ASP A 89 16.92 1.66 6.68
N TYR A 90 15.93 0.84 7.04
CA TYR A 90 15.92 -0.58 6.73
C TYR A 90 15.99 -0.84 5.22
N ALA A 91 15.13 -0.17 4.43
CA ALA A 91 15.15 -0.29 2.98
C ALA A 91 16.52 0.07 2.38
N ARG A 92 17.18 1.09 2.94
CA ARG A 92 18.53 1.52 2.54
C ARG A 92 19.57 0.43 2.81
N LYS A 93 19.64 -0.03 4.06
CA LYS A 93 20.61 -1.04 4.51
C LYS A 93 20.45 -2.34 3.73
N ALA A 94 19.20 -2.70 3.45
CA ALA A 94 18.87 -3.89 2.67
C ALA A 94 18.92 -3.68 1.14
N LYS A 95 19.36 -2.50 0.67
CA LYS A 95 19.50 -2.12 -0.75
C LYS A 95 18.22 -2.37 -1.57
N MET A 96 17.09 -2.08 -0.96
CA MET A 96 15.77 -2.18 -1.59
C MET A 96 15.62 -1.09 -2.67
N LYS A 97 14.84 -1.36 -3.71
CA LYS A 97 14.53 -0.39 -4.78
C LYS A 97 13.74 0.82 -4.28
N GLY A 98 12.96 0.68 -3.21
CA GLY A 98 12.21 1.80 -2.65
C GLY A 98 11.31 1.46 -1.47
N VAL A 99 10.65 2.50 -0.98
CA VAL A 99 9.69 2.45 0.12
C VAL A 99 8.38 3.05 -0.36
N ILE A 100 7.27 2.37 -0.12
CA ILE A 100 5.93 2.78 -0.55
C ILE A 100 5.18 3.28 0.67
N ILE A 101 4.64 4.50 0.58
CA ILE A 101 4.01 5.21 1.70
C ILE A 101 2.65 5.73 1.27
N HIS A 102 1.61 5.37 2.01
CA HIS A 102 0.29 5.98 1.85
C HIS A 102 0.29 7.45 2.30
N CYS A 103 -0.48 8.28 1.61
CA CYS A 103 -0.64 9.68 1.97
C CYS A 103 -1.43 9.86 3.29
N GLY A 104 -2.49 9.05 3.48
CA GLY A 104 -3.28 9.02 4.71
C GLY A 104 -4.48 9.97 4.72
N SER A 105 -5.28 9.89 5.80
CA SER A 105 -6.57 10.59 5.90
C SER A 105 -6.43 12.09 6.20
N LYS A 106 -7.35 12.89 5.63
CA LYS A 106 -7.61 14.30 5.97
C LYS A 106 -8.40 14.40 7.29
N ASN A 107 -9.20 13.39 7.60
CA ASN A 107 -9.91 13.28 8.87
C ASN A 107 -8.99 12.58 9.86
N GLY A 108 -8.15 13.35 10.58
CA GLY A 108 -7.15 12.82 11.49
C GLY A 108 -7.71 11.82 12.51
N LYS A 109 -6.81 11.06 13.14
CA LYS A 109 -7.17 9.97 14.06
C LYS A 109 -7.69 10.45 15.43
N ASP A 110 -7.33 11.66 15.85
CA ASP A 110 -7.65 12.14 17.19
C ASP A 110 -9.12 12.54 17.28
N MET A 111 -9.74 12.22 18.42
CA MET A 111 -11.13 12.57 18.68
C MET A 111 -11.20 13.69 19.72
N LYS A 112 -11.85 14.81 19.39
CA LYS A 112 -12.15 15.88 20.35
C LYS A 112 -13.62 15.85 20.75
N LYS A 113 -13.92 16.11 22.02
CA LYS A 113 -15.29 16.37 22.48
C LYS A 113 -15.76 17.69 21.90
N VAL A 114 -16.99 17.71 21.38
CA VAL A 114 -17.59 18.88 20.75
C VAL A 114 -19.02 19.07 21.26
N GLY A 115 -19.36 20.31 21.60
CA GLY A 115 -20.67 20.70 22.11
C GLY A 115 -20.93 20.28 23.56
N LYS A 116 -22.03 20.79 24.13
CA LYS A 116 -22.42 20.60 25.54
C LYS A 116 -22.71 19.13 25.92
N HIS A 117 -22.99 18.27 24.94
CA HIS A 117 -23.33 16.85 25.14
C HIS A 117 -22.16 15.89 24.92
N GLY A 118 -20.92 16.40 24.72
CA GLY A 118 -19.72 15.55 24.70
C GLY A 118 -19.57 14.61 23.50
N LYS A 119 -20.25 14.86 22.37
CA LYS A 119 -20.07 14.07 21.13
C LYS A 119 -18.61 14.16 20.69
N LYS A 120 -17.97 13.03 20.38
CA LYS A 120 -16.60 12.98 19.88
C LYS A 120 -16.58 13.17 18.35
N LYS A 121 -15.74 14.07 17.83
CA LYS A 121 -15.46 14.18 16.39
C LYS A 121 -13.98 14.06 16.10
N LYS A 122 -13.64 13.49 14.93
CA LYS A 122 -12.27 13.45 14.42
C LYS A 122 -11.74 14.87 14.19
N VAL A 123 -10.50 15.10 14.59
CA VAL A 123 -9.78 16.36 14.33
C VAL A 123 -9.14 16.25 12.96
N PRO A 124 -9.54 17.09 11.99
CA PRO A 124 -8.91 17.09 10.67
C PRO A 124 -7.41 17.42 10.75
N ILE A 125 -6.63 16.83 9.86
CA ILE A 125 -5.25 17.24 9.62
C ILE A 125 -5.30 18.36 8.58
N THR A 126 -4.62 19.47 8.89
CA THR A 126 -4.53 20.59 7.97
C THR A 126 -3.55 20.28 6.83
N GLN A 127 -3.70 20.96 5.69
CA GLN A 127 -2.72 20.85 4.60
C GLN A 127 -1.30 21.20 5.07
N LYS A 128 -1.16 22.21 5.95
CA LYS A 128 0.14 22.61 6.47
C LYS A 128 0.80 21.49 7.29
N GLU A 129 0.05 20.84 8.18
CA GLU A 129 0.57 19.71 8.96
C GLU A 129 0.98 18.54 8.06
N PHE A 130 0.19 18.22 7.04
CA PHE A 130 0.56 17.22 6.04
C PHE A 130 1.86 17.60 5.32
N ASP A 131 1.97 18.84 4.85
CA ASP A 131 3.15 19.34 4.12
C ASP A 131 4.40 19.34 5.02
N ASP A 132 4.27 19.71 6.30
CA ASP A 132 5.38 19.71 7.26
C ASP A 132 5.83 18.28 7.61
N ASN A 133 4.90 17.33 7.74
CA ASN A 133 5.23 15.91 7.89
C ASN A 133 5.96 15.38 6.66
N TRP A 134 5.47 15.72 5.46
CA TRP A 134 6.08 15.30 4.21
C TRP A 134 7.50 15.84 4.05
N LYS A 135 7.71 17.14 4.32
CA LYS A 135 9.04 17.77 4.30
C LYS A 135 10.00 17.08 5.27
N GLN A 136 9.54 16.69 6.47
CA GLN A 136 10.40 15.98 7.41
C GLN A 136 10.86 14.62 6.86
N ILE A 137 9.96 13.85 6.24
CA ILE A 137 10.31 12.55 5.62
C ILE A 137 11.32 12.76 4.49
N ILE A 138 11.09 13.72 3.60
CA ILE A 138 11.97 14.01 2.47
C ILE A 138 13.34 14.51 2.92
N ASN A 139 13.39 15.51 3.80
CA ASN A 139 14.65 16.09 4.29
C ASN A 139 15.52 15.05 4.99
N ASN A 140 14.92 14.12 5.74
CA ASN A 140 15.66 13.01 6.35
C ASN A 140 16.24 12.07 5.28
N ASN A 141 15.44 11.66 4.29
CA ASN A 141 15.91 10.80 3.21
C ASN A 141 17.03 11.48 2.39
N GLU A 142 16.93 12.79 2.16
CA GLU A 142 17.97 13.57 1.49
C GLU A 142 19.25 13.71 2.30
N ALA A 143 19.14 13.95 3.62
CA ALA A 143 20.29 14.07 4.50
C ALA A 143 21.18 12.82 4.48
N HIS A 144 20.58 11.63 4.44
CA HIS A 144 21.32 10.37 4.31
C HIS A 144 22.04 10.23 2.96
N GLY A 145 21.52 10.84 1.90
CA GLY A 145 22.11 10.81 0.57
C GLY A 145 23.13 11.93 0.27
N ARG A 146 23.53 12.74 1.26
CA ARG A 146 24.45 13.88 1.06
C ARG A 146 25.88 13.44 0.75
N ASN A 147 26.35 12.37 1.37
CA ASN A 147 27.72 11.89 1.21
C ASN A 147 27.86 10.87 0.06
N ASN A 148 26.78 10.14 -0.23
CA ASN A 148 26.71 9.23 -1.37
C ASN A 148 25.27 9.22 -1.93
N PRO A 149 25.02 9.74 -3.13
CA PRO A 149 23.69 9.72 -3.74
C PRO A 149 23.09 8.32 -3.89
N GLN A 150 23.91 7.26 -3.95
CA GLN A 150 23.43 5.87 -3.98
C GLN A 150 22.79 5.42 -2.65
N ASP A 151 22.98 6.16 -1.57
CA ASP A 151 22.38 5.88 -0.26
C ASP A 151 20.93 6.42 -0.17
N LYS A 152 20.44 7.10 -1.22
CA LYS A 152 19.05 7.54 -1.30
C LYS A 152 18.15 6.37 -1.63
N VAL A 153 17.14 6.16 -0.80
CA VAL A 153 16.07 5.21 -1.10
C VAL A 153 14.99 5.95 -1.87
N LYS A 154 14.48 5.35 -2.95
CA LYS A 154 13.36 5.94 -3.69
C LYS A 154 12.08 5.85 -2.87
N ILE A 155 11.35 6.95 -2.74
CA ILE A 155 10.06 6.96 -2.05
C ILE A 155 8.95 6.92 -3.10
N PHE A 156 8.01 6.01 -2.92
CA PHE A 156 6.79 5.91 -3.70
C PHE A 156 5.63 6.41 -2.86
N VAL A 157 4.91 7.42 -3.35
CA VAL A 157 3.64 7.82 -2.76
C VAL A 157 2.51 7.11 -3.48
N GLU A 158 1.62 6.49 -2.71
CA GLU A 158 0.52 5.70 -3.25
C GLU A 158 -0.79 6.49 -3.25
N ASN A 159 -1.60 6.32 -4.30
CA ASN A 159 -2.96 6.86 -4.31
C ASN A 159 -3.83 6.20 -3.23
N SER A 160 -4.74 6.98 -2.66
CA SER A 160 -5.65 6.50 -1.61
C SER A 160 -6.96 5.98 -2.20
N ALA A 161 -7.65 5.08 -1.48
CA ALA A 161 -8.96 4.55 -1.86
C ALA A 161 -10.15 5.50 -1.58
N SER A 162 -9.96 6.60 -0.83
CA SER A 162 -11.06 7.50 -0.41
C SER A 162 -10.75 8.96 -0.70
N LYS A 163 -11.76 9.71 -1.17
CA LYS A 163 -11.71 11.19 -1.36
C LYS A 163 -11.40 11.95 -0.06
N ASN A 164 -11.64 11.33 1.10
CA ASN A 164 -11.30 11.86 2.42
C ASN A 164 -9.82 11.65 2.80
N CYS A 165 -9.01 11.12 1.90
CA CYS A 165 -7.56 10.97 2.07
C CYS A 165 -6.80 11.93 1.14
N TYR A 166 -5.55 12.18 1.49
CA TYR A 166 -4.59 12.82 0.60
C TYR A 166 -4.19 11.87 -0.54
N GLY A 167 -3.74 12.42 -1.66
CA GLY A 167 -3.34 11.62 -2.83
C GLY A 167 -4.48 10.83 -3.49
N ALA A 168 -5.74 11.20 -3.23
CA ALA A 168 -6.90 10.54 -3.85
C ALA A 168 -7.07 10.99 -5.31
N LYS A 169 -6.86 12.28 -5.58
CA LYS A 169 -6.89 12.85 -6.94
C LYS A 169 -5.51 12.80 -7.57
N TRP A 170 -5.45 12.55 -8.88
CA TRP A 170 -4.21 12.56 -9.66
C TRP A 170 -3.39 13.86 -9.45
N THR A 171 -4.04 15.02 -9.50
CA THR A 171 -3.37 16.33 -9.34
C THR A 171 -2.75 16.50 -7.95
N GLU A 172 -3.39 15.97 -6.91
CA GLU A 172 -2.88 15.97 -5.53
C GLU A 172 -1.66 15.05 -5.41
N LEU A 173 -1.76 13.83 -5.97
CA LEU A 173 -0.68 12.85 -5.96
C LEU A 173 0.56 13.36 -6.71
N ARG A 174 0.38 13.96 -7.89
CA ARG A 174 1.45 14.59 -8.68
C ARG A 174 2.13 15.74 -7.93
N LYS A 175 1.34 16.56 -7.21
CA LYS A 175 1.89 17.64 -6.37
C LYS A 175 2.76 17.11 -5.23
N ILE A 176 2.35 16.01 -4.59
CA ILE A 176 3.12 15.36 -3.52
C ILE A 176 4.44 14.79 -4.08
N ALA A 177 4.39 14.18 -5.26
CA ALA A 177 5.53 13.54 -5.92
C ALA A 177 6.46 14.51 -6.68
N LYS A 178 6.30 15.83 -6.52
CA LYS A 178 7.12 16.82 -7.23
C LYS A 178 8.62 16.70 -6.93
N GLU A 179 8.98 16.22 -5.74
CA GLU A 179 10.37 16.12 -5.30
C GLU A 179 11.18 15.13 -6.16
N PRO A 180 12.47 15.38 -6.46
CA PRO A 180 13.22 14.60 -7.44
C PRO A 180 13.29 13.09 -7.14
N ASN A 181 13.45 12.71 -5.86
CA ASN A 181 13.58 11.31 -5.44
C ASN A 181 12.26 10.64 -5.03
N VAL A 182 11.15 11.23 -5.46
CA VAL A 182 9.79 10.70 -5.21
C VAL A 182 9.17 10.26 -6.53
N ALA A 183 8.63 9.05 -6.51
CA ALA A 183 7.80 8.47 -7.55
C ALA A 183 6.41 8.15 -7.01
N ILE A 184 5.53 7.71 -7.91
CA ILE A 184 4.14 7.37 -7.64
C ILE A 184 3.97 5.87 -7.83
N CYS A 185 3.32 5.25 -6.84
CA CYS A 185 2.70 3.95 -6.98
C CYS A 185 1.21 4.17 -7.29
N ILE A 186 0.69 3.53 -8.34
CA ILE A 186 -0.75 3.51 -8.58
C ILE A 186 -1.31 2.14 -8.19
N ASP A 187 -2.21 2.13 -7.23
CA ASP A 187 -3.09 1.02 -6.91
C ASP A 187 -4.40 1.12 -7.71
N THR A 188 -4.69 0.11 -8.52
CA THR A 188 -5.87 0.05 -9.40
C THR A 188 -7.19 -0.04 -8.63
N MET A 189 -7.20 -0.72 -7.49
CA MET A 189 -8.37 -0.85 -6.65
C MET A 189 -8.67 0.48 -5.93
N HIS A 190 -7.64 1.13 -5.40
CA HIS A 190 -7.76 2.46 -4.78
C HIS A 190 -8.23 3.52 -5.79
N TRP A 191 -7.76 3.42 -7.04
CA TRP A 191 -8.16 4.32 -8.12
C TRP A 191 -9.67 4.28 -8.35
N PHE A 192 -10.22 3.06 -8.46
CA PHE A 192 -11.66 2.82 -8.59
C PHE A 192 -12.44 3.23 -7.33
N ALA A 193 -11.97 2.83 -6.15
CA ALA A 193 -12.63 3.13 -4.88
C ALA A 193 -12.76 4.64 -4.63
N THR A 194 -11.79 5.44 -5.10
CA THR A 194 -11.86 6.90 -5.03
C THR A 194 -12.83 7.50 -6.05
N GLY A 195 -13.16 6.76 -7.10
CA GLY A 195 -14.08 7.19 -8.15
C GLY A 195 -13.40 7.99 -9.27
N ASN A 196 -12.11 7.75 -9.50
CA ASN A 196 -11.40 8.27 -10.66
C ASN A 196 -11.74 7.42 -11.90
N SER A 197 -11.69 8.01 -13.09
CA SER A 197 -12.00 7.29 -14.33
C SER A 197 -10.81 6.50 -14.87
N TRP A 198 -11.05 5.53 -15.75
CA TRP A 198 -9.96 4.77 -16.38
C TRP A 198 -9.22 5.59 -17.45
N GLU A 199 -9.91 6.55 -18.08
CA GLU A 199 -9.28 7.53 -18.97
C GLU A 199 -8.28 8.41 -18.22
N GLU A 200 -8.64 8.86 -17.01
CA GLU A 200 -7.72 9.57 -16.13
C GLU A 200 -6.51 8.71 -15.75
N LEU A 201 -6.70 7.40 -15.53
CA LEU A 201 -5.60 6.46 -15.28
C LEU A 201 -4.67 6.41 -16.49
N TYR A 202 -5.21 6.23 -17.69
CA TYR A 202 -4.41 6.14 -18.92
C TYR A 202 -3.57 7.39 -19.12
N GLU A 203 -4.13 8.58 -18.91
CA GLU A 203 -3.36 9.82 -18.95
C GLU A 203 -2.31 9.91 -17.83
N ALA A 204 -2.67 9.54 -16.60
CA ALA A 204 -1.74 9.55 -15.46
C ALA A 204 -0.52 8.64 -15.69
N THR A 205 -0.70 7.46 -16.30
CA THR A 205 0.39 6.52 -16.55
C THR A 205 1.47 7.03 -17.51
N LYS A 206 1.17 8.04 -18.33
CA LYS A 206 2.14 8.71 -19.21
C LYS A 206 3.14 9.57 -18.43
N ASP A 207 2.81 9.96 -17.21
CA ASP A 207 3.72 10.75 -16.36
C ASP A 207 4.88 9.87 -15.87
N ASN A 208 6.12 10.38 -16.02
CA ASN A 208 7.34 9.67 -15.66
C ASN A 208 7.51 9.45 -14.14
N LYS A 209 6.72 10.13 -13.31
CA LYS A 209 6.64 9.91 -11.87
C LYS A 209 5.95 8.60 -11.53
N VAL A 210 5.02 8.10 -12.36
CA VAL A 210 4.41 6.78 -12.16
C VAL A 210 5.46 5.73 -12.51
N GLN A 211 5.89 4.93 -11.53
CA GLN A 211 6.99 3.97 -11.72
C GLN A 211 6.73 2.60 -11.08
N LEU A 212 5.59 2.44 -10.42
CA LEU A 212 5.18 1.21 -9.76
C LEU A 212 3.66 1.11 -9.83
N PHE A 213 3.15 -0.12 -9.96
CA PHE A 213 1.74 -0.42 -9.82
C PHE A 213 1.50 -1.43 -8.71
N TYR A 214 0.43 -1.18 -7.95
CA TYR A 214 -0.32 -2.25 -7.30
C TYR A 214 -1.46 -2.63 -8.23
N LEU A 215 -1.34 -3.83 -8.81
CA LEU A 215 -2.38 -4.38 -9.66
C LEU A 215 -3.24 -5.28 -8.79
N ASN A 216 -4.39 -4.76 -8.39
CA ASN A 216 -5.37 -5.40 -7.53
C ASN A 216 -6.73 -5.36 -8.22
N ASP A 217 -7.41 -6.50 -8.29
CA ASP A 217 -8.77 -6.55 -8.83
C ASP A 217 -9.78 -6.02 -7.81
N ILE A 218 -10.98 -5.72 -8.28
CA ILE A 218 -12.03 -5.05 -7.54
C ILE A 218 -13.15 -6.06 -7.26
N PRO A 219 -13.49 -6.37 -6.00
CA PRO A 219 -14.64 -7.21 -5.70
C PRO A 219 -15.93 -6.63 -6.28
N HIS A 220 -16.83 -7.47 -6.79
CA HIS A 220 -18.11 -7.02 -7.38
C HIS A 220 -19.00 -6.20 -6.42
N ALA A 221 -18.84 -6.39 -5.11
CA ALA A 221 -19.56 -5.64 -4.08
C ALA A 221 -19.04 -4.20 -3.88
N VAL A 222 -17.84 -3.87 -4.38
CA VAL A 222 -17.27 -2.53 -4.29
C VAL A 222 -17.81 -1.69 -5.45
N THR A 223 -18.31 -0.50 -5.17
CA THR A 223 -18.79 0.43 -6.21
C THR A 223 -17.81 1.57 -6.45
N LEU A 224 -17.86 2.14 -7.65
CA LEU A 224 -17.03 3.28 -8.05
C LEU A 224 -17.24 4.44 -7.07
N GLY A 225 -16.16 4.97 -6.50
CA GLY A 225 -16.24 6.08 -5.55
C GLY A 225 -16.73 5.72 -4.14
N SER A 226 -16.86 4.43 -3.82
CA SER A 226 -17.33 3.95 -2.51
C SER A 226 -16.41 4.32 -1.34
N GLY A 227 -15.13 4.57 -1.59
CA GLY A 227 -14.14 4.75 -0.54
C GLY A 227 -13.72 3.46 0.18
N ILE A 228 -14.20 2.30 -0.28
CA ILE A 228 -13.93 0.99 0.33
C ILE A 228 -12.61 0.46 -0.22
N ASP A 229 -11.73 -0.01 0.66
CA ASP A 229 -10.43 -0.61 0.34
C ASP A 229 -10.48 -2.12 0.61
N ARG A 230 -10.70 -2.91 -0.46
CA ARG A 230 -10.89 -4.36 -0.47
C ARG A 230 -10.48 -4.90 -1.83
N TYR A 231 -9.60 -5.89 -1.84
CA TYR A 231 -9.03 -6.46 -3.06
C TYR A 231 -9.71 -7.77 -3.44
N GLU A 232 -9.62 -8.10 -4.71
CA GLU A 232 -9.99 -9.40 -5.27
C GLU A 232 -8.81 -9.99 -6.05
N GLN A 233 -8.82 -11.30 -6.26
CA GLN A 233 -7.87 -11.97 -7.13
C GLN A 233 -7.98 -11.47 -8.57
N ILE A 234 -6.85 -11.40 -9.28
CA ILE A 234 -6.81 -10.92 -10.66
C ILE A 234 -7.69 -11.77 -11.59
N GLY A 235 -8.62 -11.12 -12.27
CA GLY A 235 -9.56 -11.73 -13.20
C GLY A 235 -10.76 -12.37 -12.52
N LYS A 236 -10.95 -12.16 -11.20
CA LYS A 236 -12.12 -12.63 -10.44
C LYS A 236 -13.07 -11.50 -10.05
N GLY A 237 -12.63 -10.26 -10.20
CA GLY A 237 -13.42 -9.09 -9.90
C GLY A 237 -13.95 -8.40 -11.15
N GLN A 238 -14.19 -7.10 -11.00
CA GLN A 238 -14.75 -6.22 -12.02
C GLN A 238 -13.74 -5.24 -12.62
N LEU A 239 -12.43 -5.39 -12.35
CA LEU A 239 -11.41 -4.58 -13.03
C LEU A 239 -11.43 -4.90 -14.53
N PRO A 240 -11.59 -3.90 -15.42
CA PRO A 240 -11.62 -4.16 -16.86
C PRO A 240 -10.31 -4.80 -17.34
N VAL A 241 -10.42 -5.80 -18.22
CA VAL A 241 -9.25 -6.47 -18.84
C VAL A 241 -8.34 -5.46 -19.54
N SER A 242 -8.91 -4.45 -20.20
CA SER A 242 -8.16 -3.37 -20.84
C SER A 242 -7.29 -2.57 -19.87
N VAL A 243 -7.71 -2.42 -18.61
CA VAL A 243 -6.90 -1.76 -17.57
C VAL A 243 -5.72 -2.66 -17.16
N ILE A 244 -5.96 -3.97 -17.03
CA ILE A 244 -4.92 -4.95 -16.72
C ILE A 244 -3.84 -4.94 -17.82
N GLU A 245 -4.25 -5.05 -19.09
CA GLU A 245 -3.37 -5.00 -20.26
C GLU A 245 -2.60 -3.67 -20.33
N HIS A 246 -3.30 -2.55 -20.10
CA HIS A 246 -2.68 -1.23 -20.09
C HIS A 246 -1.58 -1.12 -19.02
N VAL A 247 -1.84 -1.60 -17.79
CA VAL A 247 -0.85 -1.60 -16.70
C VAL A 247 0.37 -2.47 -17.02
N ILE A 248 0.15 -3.68 -17.55
CA ILE A 248 1.24 -4.61 -17.94
C ILE A 248 2.13 -3.99 -19.03
N THR A 249 1.52 -3.39 -20.04
CA THR A 249 2.23 -2.80 -21.20
C THR A 249 3.05 -1.57 -20.84
N GLN A 250 2.82 -0.93 -19.68
CA GLN A 250 3.68 0.15 -19.19
C GLN A 250 5.12 -0.31 -18.92
N GLY A 251 5.36 -1.62 -18.74
CA GLY A 251 6.69 -2.17 -18.48
C GLY A 251 7.31 -1.75 -17.14
N LYS A 252 6.51 -1.18 -16.23
CA LYS A 252 6.91 -0.76 -14.88
C LYS A 252 6.83 -1.96 -13.92
N ASP A 253 7.45 -1.85 -12.74
CA ASP A 253 7.32 -2.89 -11.73
C ASP A 253 5.83 -3.00 -11.30
N ILE A 254 5.37 -4.22 -11.07
CA ILE A 254 4.01 -4.53 -10.63
C ILE A 254 4.10 -5.36 -9.35
N ILE A 255 3.22 -5.07 -8.41
CA ILE A 255 3.05 -5.85 -7.19
C ILE A 255 1.56 -6.20 -7.06
N ILE A 256 1.25 -7.40 -6.58
CA ILE A 256 -0.11 -7.83 -6.25
C ILE A 256 -0.29 -7.92 -4.73
N GLU A 257 -1.44 -7.50 -4.24
CA GLU A 257 -1.86 -7.55 -2.82
C GLU A 257 -3.16 -8.34 -2.65
N THR A 258 -3.48 -9.19 -3.62
CA THR A 258 -4.72 -9.98 -3.67
C THR A 258 -4.85 -10.91 -2.46
N PRO A 259 -6.08 -11.23 -2.01
CA PRO A 259 -6.32 -11.76 -0.67
C PRO A 259 -5.84 -13.21 -0.44
N ASN A 260 -5.46 -13.96 -1.48
CA ASN A 260 -5.10 -15.38 -1.38
C ASN A 260 -3.65 -15.66 -1.81
N PRO A 261 -2.68 -15.67 -0.87
CA PRO A 261 -1.27 -15.89 -1.17
C PRO A 261 -0.97 -17.21 -1.89
N TRP A 262 -1.76 -18.24 -1.64
CA TRP A 262 -1.59 -19.55 -2.27
C TRP A 262 -1.81 -19.52 -3.78
N GLN A 263 -2.47 -18.47 -4.29
CA GLN A 263 -2.74 -18.30 -5.71
C GLN A 263 -1.81 -17.28 -6.39
N TRP A 264 -0.97 -16.56 -5.63
CA TRP A 264 -0.09 -15.53 -6.19
C TRP A 264 0.82 -16.05 -7.29
N GLY A 265 1.40 -17.24 -7.12
CA GLY A 265 2.21 -17.86 -8.17
C GLY A 265 1.44 -18.03 -9.48
N ARG A 266 0.18 -18.47 -9.39
CA ARG A 266 -0.71 -18.63 -10.55
C ARG A 266 -1.15 -17.30 -11.15
N GLU A 267 -1.48 -16.31 -10.31
CA GLU A 267 -1.84 -14.97 -10.75
C GLU A 267 -0.68 -14.30 -11.50
N ILE A 268 0.53 -14.40 -10.97
CA ILE A 268 1.76 -13.89 -11.61
C ILE A 268 2.01 -14.58 -12.95
N LEU A 269 1.86 -15.91 -13.01
CA LEU A 269 2.03 -16.66 -14.27
C LEU A 269 1.00 -16.25 -15.33
N ASN A 270 -0.24 -15.98 -14.93
CA ASN A 270 -1.27 -15.52 -15.86
C ASN A 270 -1.00 -14.11 -16.39
N LEU A 271 -0.45 -13.22 -15.57
CA LEU A 271 -0.07 -11.86 -15.96
C LEU A 271 1.15 -11.80 -16.91
N ARG A 272 1.89 -12.90 -17.07
CA ARG A 272 3.09 -12.98 -17.93
C ARG A 272 2.81 -13.55 -19.33
N LYS A 273 1.59 -14.05 -19.57
CA LYS A 273 1.16 -14.55 -20.87
C LYS A 273 0.88 -13.39 -21.80
#